data_AF-A0A7M1KSN4-F1
#
_entry.id   AF-A0A7M1KSN4-F1
#
_cell.length_a   1.000
_cell.length_b   1.000
_cell.length_c   1.000
_cell.angle_alpha   90.00
_cell.angle_beta   90.00
_cell.angle_gamma   90.00
#
_symmetry.space_group_name_H-M   'P 1'
#
loop_
_entity.id
_entity.type
_entity.pdbx_description
1 polymer ?
#
loop_
_entity_poly.entity_id
_entity_poly.type
_entity_poly.pdbx_seq_one_letter_code
_entity_poly.pdbx_strand_id
1 'polypeptide(L)'
;MECLATKLLSRGDAVSIERGQLVIQPASGKPVPPDWISTNRARLCREALISLGMDAFEYTDYSTGHYGKTRSAGITLRFVSLVNGESVYAVFNADLTRQRNTAAAKAGALLPKGQFRIGKRSHFYKFWMGTGLPFPRRLSAMHDYMGKLRCVMLTGLLTDDRINAGSLAPISLTAEQFRKAILPDKFRTISGQLPDNFRTRAPDKENATAHAVRGLQPISTTCVSNHENKLIRKDEYKTASITDLPIPKPPQEQSVDEWLEAYSST
;
A
#
# COMPACT_ATOMS: atom_id res chain seq x y z
N MET A 1 -12.84 8.94 4.34
CA MET A 1 -12.56 8.86 2.89
C MET A 1 -11.97 7.49 2.61
N GLU A 2 -12.65 6.66 1.83
CA GLU A 2 -12.10 5.37 1.39
C GLU A 2 -11.09 5.60 0.27
N CYS A 3 -9.87 5.09 0.43
CA CYS A 3 -8.86 5.18 -0.62
C CYS A 3 -9.12 4.14 -1.73
N LEU A 4 -8.58 4.35 -2.92
CA LEU A 4 -8.83 3.48 -4.07
C LEU A 4 -8.43 2.03 -3.77
N ALA A 5 -7.34 1.83 -3.04
CA ALA A 5 -6.87 0.50 -2.65
C ALA A 5 -7.89 -0.22 -1.75
N THR A 6 -8.54 0.49 -0.82
CA THR A 6 -9.58 -0.11 0.04
C THR A 6 -10.79 -0.59 -0.77
N LYS A 7 -11.19 0.16 -1.80
CA LYS A 7 -12.31 -0.20 -2.68
C LYS A 7 -12.03 -1.45 -3.52
N LEU A 8 -10.80 -1.62 -4.01
CA LEU A 8 -10.41 -2.83 -4.74
C LEU A 8 -10.44 -4.07 -3.83
N LEU A 9 -9.85 -3.95 -2.64
CA LEU A 9 -9.77 -5.05 -1.69
C LEU A 9 -11.13 -5.43 -1.12
N SER A 10 -12.04 -4.46 -0.90
CA SER A 10 -13.40 -4.74 -0.42
C SER A 10 -14.27 -5.47 -1.45
N ARG A 11 -13.99 -5.27 -2.75
CA ARG A 11 -14.60 -6.02 -3.86
C ARG A 11 -14.05 -7.45 -4.01
N GLY A 12 -13.00 -7.79 -3.27
CA GLY A 12 -12.34 -9.09 -3.32
C GLY A 12 -11.22 -9.21 -4.35
N ASP A 13 -10.80 -8.10 -4.98
CA ASP A 13 -9.69 -8.13 -5.93
C ASP A 13 -8.37 -8.37 -5.20
N ALA A 14 -7.54 -9.26 -5.74
CA ALA A 14 -6.20 -9.51 -5.22
C ALA A 14 -5.20 -8.58 -5.91
N VAL A 15 -4.52 -7.74 -5.13
CA VAL A 15 -3.54 -6.77 -5.63
C VAL A 15 -2.16 -7.15 -5.10
N SER A 16 -1.21 -7.42 -5.98
CA SER A 16 0.18 -7.75 -5.65
C SER A 16 1.17 -6.86 -6.42
N ILE A 17 2.41 -6.80 -5.95
CA ILE A 17 3.51 -6.23 -6.73
C ILE A 17 4.48 -7.36 -7.04
N GLU A 18 4.68 -7.66 -8.31
CA GLU A 18 5.54 -8.75 -8.77
C GLU A 18 6.65 -8.19 -9.64
N ARG A 19 7.90 -8.41 -9.23
CA ARG A 19 9.09 -7.88 -9.93
C ARG A 19 8.99 -6.38 -10.22
N GLY A 20 8.45 -5.62 -9.27
CA GLY A 20 8.28 -4.17 -9.35
C GLY A 20 7.14 -3.72 -10.24
N GLN A 21 6.26 -4.61 -10.69
CA GLN A 21 5.08 -4.29 -11.49
C GLN A 21 3.80 -4.59 -10.69
N LEU A 22 2.82 -3.69 -10.79
CA LEU A 22 1.52 -3.88 -10.15
C LEU A 22 0.74 -4.95 -10.92
N VAL A 23 0.31 -6.00 -10.22
CA VAL A 23 -0.52 -7.08 -10.74
C VAL A 23 -1.83 -7.07 -10.00
N ILE A 24 -2.94 -6.98 -10.74
CA ILE A 24 -4.29 -7.03 -10.18
C ILE A 24 -4.97 -8.27 -10.75
N GLN A 25 -5.38 -9.17 -9.87
CA GLN A 25 -6.21 -10.33 -10.16
C GLN A 25 -7.63 -10.02 -9.69
N PRO A 26 -8.51 -9.58 -10.59
CA PRO A 26 -9.86 -9.19 -10.22
C PRO A 26 -10.71 -10.41 -9.90
N ALA A 27 -11.57 -10.30 -8.89
CA ALA A 27 -12.49 -11.37 -8.50
C ALA A 27 -13.47 -11.76 -9.62
N SER A 28 -13.74 -10.84 -10.54
CA SER A 28 -14.59 -11.07 -11.70
C SER A 28 -13.94 -11.90 -12.82
N GLY A 29 -12.62 -12.11 -12.78
CA GLY A 29 -11.86 -12.81 -13.82
C GLY A 29 -11.67 -12.02 -15.13
N LYS A 30 -12.26 -10.82 -15.27
CA LYS A 30 -12.07 -9.95 -16.44
C LYS A 30 -10.84 -9.06 -16.26
N PRO A 31 -9.93 -8.95 -17.24
CA PRO A 31 -8.72 -8.16 -17.10
C PRO A 31 -9.04 -6.68 -16.88
N VAL A 32 -8.29 -6.04 -15.98
CA VAL A 32 -8.41 -4.59 -15.72
C VAL A 32 -7.84 -3.82 -16.93
N PRO A 33 -8.52 -2.76 -17.41
CA PRO A 33 -8.02 -1.95 -18.51
C PRO A 33 -6.60 -1.40 -18.25
N PRO A 34 -5.67 -1.51 -19.21
CA PRO A 34 -4.28 -1.10 -19.00
C PRO A 34 -4.13 0.40 -18.76
N ASP A 35 -4.97 1.23 -19.37
CA ASP A 35 -4.96 2.69 -19.21
C ASP A 35 -5.39 3.12 -17.80
N TRP A 36 -6.29 2.35 -17.21
CA TRP A 36 -6.70 2.56 -15.82
C TRP A 36 -5.57 2.20 -14.85
N ILE A 37 -4.88 1.08 -15.10
CA ILE A 37 -3.73 0.66 -14.31
C ILE A 37 -2.63 1.71 -14.39
N SER A 38 -2.25 2.18 -15.58
CA SER A 38 -1.16 3.16 -15.74
C SER A 38 -1.44 4.46 -14.99
N THR A 39 -2.68 4.93 -15.00
CA THR A 39 -3.12 6.15 -14.32
C THR A 39 -3.12 6.00 -12.79
N ASN A 40 -3.59 4.86 -12.29
CA ASN A 40 -3.80 4.66 -10.86
C ASN A 40 -2.64 3.92 -10.15
N ARG A 41 -1.69 3.37 -10.90
CA ARG A 41 -0.56 2.58 -10.39
C ARG A 41 0.21 3.32 -9.30
N ALA A 42 0.66 4.53 -9.60
CA ALA A 42 1.50 5.31 -8.68
C ALA A 42 0.78 5.55 -7.34
N ARG A 43 -0.52 5.87 -7.41
CA ARG A 43 -1.35 6.11 -6.21
C ARG A 43 -1.52 4.83 -5.38
N LEU A 44 -1.91 3.71 -5.99
CA LEU A 44 -2.12 2.43 -5.30
C LEU A 44 -0.83 1.94 -4.63
N CYS A 45 0.29 2.00 -5.35
CA CYS A 45 1.57 1.55 -4.83
C CYS A 45 2.06 2.45 -3.70
N ARG A 46 1.94 3.77 -3.85
CA ARG A 46 2.34 4.74 -2.80
C ARG A 46 1.56 4.52 -1.51
N GLU A 47 0.24 4.33 -1.59
CA GLU A 47 -0.59 4.06 -0.41
C GLU A 47 -0.12 2.80 0.34
N ALA A 48 0.15 1.70 -0.39
CA ALA A 48 0.62 0.46 0.23
C ALA A 48 2.04 0.59 0.82
N LEU A 49 2.93 1.31 0.15
CA LEU A 49 4.31 1.51 0.59
C LEU A 49 4.40 2.35 1.87
N ILE A 50 3.62 3.43 1.94
CA ILE A 50 3.52 4.27 3.14
C ILE A 50 3.05 3.44 4.33
N SER A 51 1.99 2.64 4.15
CA SER A 51 1.48 1.77 5.21
C SER A 51 2.47 0.71 5.69
N LEU A 52 3.36 0.24 4.81
CA LEU A 52 4.41 -0.73 5.14
C LEU A 52 5.67 -0.09 5.72
N GLY A 53 5.77 1.25 5.72
CA GLY A 53 7.00 1.96 6.12
C GLY A 53 8.17 1.66 5.18
N MET A 54 7.88 1.34 3.92
CA MET A 54 8.87 1.02 2.90
C MET A 54 8.91 2.12 1.85
N ASP A 55 10.08 2.34 1.27
CA ASP A 55 10.23 3.22 0.11
C ASP A 55 10.51 2.41 -1.16
N ALA A 56 10.04 2.94 -2.29
CA ALA A 56 10.32 2.41 -3.61
C ALA A 56 10.72 3.54 -4.55
N PHE A 57 11.58 3.19 -5.49
CA PHE A 57 12.23 4.14 -6.39
C PHE A 57 11.73 3.93 -7.82
N GLU A 58 11.29 5.01 -8.46
CA GLU A 58 10.95 5.05 -9.88
C GLU A 58 12.13 5.57 -10.70
N TYR A 59 12.43 4.87 -11.78
CA TYR A 59 13.49 5.25 -12.71
C TYR A 59 13.11 6.49 -13.53
N THR A 60 13.99 7.49 -13.55
CA THR A 60 13.79 8.73 -14.31
C THR A 60 14.60 8.74 -15.60
N ASP A 61 15.91 8.68 -15.46
CA ASP A 61 16.88 8.76 -16.54
C ASP A 61 18.21 8.07 -16.19
N TYR A 62 19.14 8.13 -17.14
CA TYR A 62 20.50 7.66 -16.93
C TYR A 62 21.52 8.57 -17.63
N SER A 63 22.76 8.51 -17.15
CA SER A 63 23.92 9.11 -17.82
C SER A 63 25.11 8.18 -17.79
N THR A 64 25.95 8.26 -18.81
CA THR A 64 27.23 7.54 -18.88
C THR A 64 28.39 8.47 -18.55
N GLY A 65 29.43 7.94 -17.90
CA GLY A 65 30.57 8.76 -17.49
C GLY A 65 31.74 7.93 -16.97
N HIS A 66 32.84 8.62 -16.70
CA HIS A 66 34.01 8.06 -16.05
C HIS A 66 34.09 8.62 -14.63
N TYR A 67 34.16 7.74 -13.64
CA TYR A 67 34.00 8.08 -12.23
C TYR A 67 35.23 7.67 -11.40
N GLY A 68 35.44 8.38 -10.29
CA GLY A 68 36.52 8.11 -9.35
C GLY A 68 37.91 8.54 -9.85
N LYS A 69 38.93 8.33 -9.00
CA LYS A 69 40.33 8.72 -9.28
C LYS A 69 40.90 8.00 -10.50
N THR A 70 40.53 6.74 -10.68
CA THR A 70 40.93 5.87 -11.80
C THR A 70 40.14 6.13 -13.08
N ARG A 71 39.16 7.06 -13.06
CA ARG A 71 38.26 7.36 -14.18
C ARG A 71 37.65 6.09 -14.76
N SER A 72 37.11 5.23 -13.89
CA SER A 72 36.47 3.99 -14.30
C SER A 72 35.15 4.27 -15.02
N ALA A 73 34.95 3.62 -16.16
CA ALA A 73 33.76 3.80 -16.98
C ALA A 73 32.51 3.19 -16.31
N GLY A 74 31.37 3.89 -16.38
CA GLY A 74 30.14 3.46 -15.74
C GLY A 74 28.88 4.17 -16.22
N ILE A 75 27.75 3.67 -15.72
CA ILE A 75 26.40 4.19 -15.94
C ILE A 75 25.86 4.63 -14.59
N THR A 76 25.34 5.84 -14.53
CA THR A 76 24.57 6.35 -13.39
C THR A 76 23.10 6.29 -13.75
N LEU A 77 22.33 5.52 -13.00
CA LEU A 77 20.87 5.51 -13.05
C LEU A 77 20.36 6.48 -12.00
N ARG A 78 19.40 7.32 -12.38
CA ARG A 78 18.71 8.23 -11.45
C ARG A 78 17.32 7.72 -11.17
N PHE A 79 16.89 7.91 -9.94
CA PHE A 79 15.59 7.52 -9.45
C PHE A 79 14.99 8.59 -8.58
N VAL A 80 13.68 8.53 -8.40
CA VAL A 80 12.92 9.35 -7.47
C VAL A 80 12.16 8.44 -6.52
N SER A 81 12.21 8.75 -5.23
CA SER A 81 11.43 8.10 -4.19
C SER A 81 9.94 8.34 -4.42
N LEU A 82 9.13 7.27 -4.39
CA LEU A 82 7.68 7.34 -4.49
C LEU A 82 7.04 7.92 -3.22
N VAL A 83 7.68 7.76 -2.07
CA VAL A 83 7.15 8.22 -0.79
C VAL A 83 7.54 9.68 -0.53
N ASN A 84 8.84 9.96 -0.56
CA ASN A 84 9.42 11.24 -0.14
C ASN A 84 9.70 12.19 -1.31
N GLY A 85 9.76 11.69 -2.55
CA GLY A 85 10.08 12.50 -3.73
C GLY A 85 11.57 12.84 -3.86
N GLU A 86 12.43 12.31 -2.99
CA GLU A 86 13.88 12.54 -3.03
C GLU A 86 14.53 11.87 -4.24
N SER A 87 15.49 12.55 -4.85
CA SER A 87 16.26 12.03 -5.96
C SER A 87 17.46 11.24 -5.47
N VAL A 88 17.58 9.99 -5.88
CA VAL A 88 18.69 9.09 -5.52
C VAL A 88 19.32 8.50 -6.78
N TYR A 89 20.54 7.99 -6.68
CA TYR A 89 21.23 7.44 -7.84
C TYR A 89 21.98 6.14 -7.54
N ALA A 90 22.13 5.29 -8.57
CA ALA A 90 22.95 4.09 -8.51
C ALA A 90 23.98 4.10 -9.64
N VAL A 91 25.22 3.69 -9.34
CA VAL A 91 26.31 3.64 -10.32
C VAL A 91 26.73 2.21 -10.59
N PHE A 92 26.73 1.82 -11.86
CA PHE A 92 27.13 0.51 -12.35
C PHE A 92 28.36 0.61 -13.25
N ASN A 93 29.26 -0.36 -13.15
CA ASN A 93 30.40 -0.45 -14.07
C ASN A 93 29.92 -0.87 -15.47
N ALA A 94 30.44 -0.20 -16.49
CA ALA A 94 30.10 -0.45 -17.90
C ALA A 94 31.24 -0.02 -18.83
N ASP A 95 31.28 -0.62 -20.01
CA ASP A 95 32.26 -0.22 -21.03
C ASP A 95 31.70 0.89 -21.91
N LEU A 96 32.43 2.00 -21.99
CA LEU A 96 32.07 3.18 -22.80
C LEU A 96 32.94 3.33 -24.06
N THR A 97 33.78 2.35 -24.36
CA THR A 97 34.71 2.38 -25.50
C THR A 97 34.39 1.31 -26.54
N ARG A 98 34.81 1.56 -27.79
CA ARG A 98 34.69 0.59 -28.89
C ARG A 98 35.70 -0.54 -28.71
N GLN A 99 35.24 -1.79 -28.74
CA GLN A 99 36.13 -2.97 -28.68
C GLN A 99 36.80 -3.31 -30.03
N ARG A 100 36.27 -2.80 -31.15
CA ARG A 100 36.77 -3.11 -32.51
C ARG A 100 36.83 -1.83 -33.33
N ASN A 101 37.72 -1.84 -34.33
CA ASN A 101 37.72 -0.83 -35.37
C ASN A 101 36.42 -0.94 -36.18
N THR A 102 35.77 0.20 -36.41
CA THR A 102 34.67 0.35 -37.35
C THR A 102 35.07 1.37 -38.41
N ALA A 103 34.31 1.44 -39.51
CA ALA A 103 34.53 2.47 -40.52
C ALA A 103 34.52 3.90 -39.95
N ALA A 104 33.74 4.13 -38.88
CA ALA A 104 33.59 5.43 -38.24
C ALA A 104 34.67 5.75 -37.19
N ALA A 105 35.28 4.74 -36.54
CA ALA A 105 36.25 4.99 -35.47
C ALA A 105 37.08 3.76 -35.08
N LYS A 106 38.24 4.00 -34.48
CA LYS A 106 39.15 2.96 -33.97
C LYS A 106 38.67 2.35 -32.65
N ALA A 107 39.17 1.16 -32.33
CA ALA A 107 39.04 0.56 -31.02
C ALA A 107 39.63 1.49 -29.94
N GLY A 108 39.04 1.50 -28.75
CA GLY A 108 39.37 2.42 -27.67
C GLY A 108 38.67 3.78 -27.75
N ALA A 109 38.18 4.19 -28.93
CA ALA A 109 37.41 5.43 -29.04
C ALA A 109 36.07 5.35 -28.29
N LEU A 110 35.60 6.49 -27.77
CA LEU A 110 34.34 6.59 -27.03
C LEU A 110 33.14 6.17 -27.88
N LEU A 111 32.21 5.44 -27.27
CA LEU A 111 30.90 5.16 -27.83
C LEU A 111 30.09 6.47 -27.99
N PRO A 112 29.08 6.48 -28.88
CA PRO A 112 28.14 7.58 -28.95
C PRO A 112 27.53 7.90 -27.58
N LYS A 113 27.14 9.17 -27.38
CA LYS A 113 26.58 9.65 -26.12
C LYS A 113 25.39 8.78 -25.67
N GLY A 114 25.39 8.39 -24.39
CA GLY A 114 24.37 7.51 -23.81
C GLY A 114 24.53 6.02 -24.14
N GLN A 115 25.37 5.64 -25.10
CA GLN A 115 25.61 4.22 -25.36
C GLN A 115 26.63 3.64 -24.38
N PHE A 116 26.36 2.41 -23.97
CA PHE A 116 27.22 1.64 -23.09
C PHE A 116 27.14 0.16 -23.44
N ARG A 117 28.12 -0.62 -22.96
CA ARG A 117 28.12 -2.08 -23.05
C ARG A 117 28.26 -2.68 -21.66
N ILE A 118 27.57 -3.80 -21.47
CA ILE A 118 27.60 -4.58 -20.23
C ILE A 118 28.04 -6.01 -20.51
N GLY A 119 28.77 -6.58 -19.56
CA GLY A 119 29.12 -8.00 -19.55
C GLY A 119 28.08 -8.83 -18.81
N LYS A 120 27.96 -10.13 -19.14
CA LYS A 120 27.06 -11.08 -18.46
C LYS A 120 27.36 -11.29 -16.97
N ARG A 121 28.58 -10.96 -16.52
CA ARG A 121 28.99 -11.06 -15.11
C ARG A 121 28.80 -9.74 -14.34
N SER A 122 28.36 -8.67 -15.00
CA SER A 122 28.20 -7.35 -14.38
C SER A 122 27.05 -7.33 -13.39
N HIS A 123 27.16 -6.47 -12.37
CA HIS A 123 26.04 -6.21 -11.44
C HIS A 123 24.81 -5.68 -12.16
N PHE A 124 25.00 -4.86 -13.20
CA PHE A 124 23.90 -4.37 -14.02
C PHE A 124 23.14 -5.52 -14.71
N TYR A 125 23.85 -6.51 -15.25
CA TYR A 125 23.22 -7.67 -15.88
C TYR A 125 22.38 -8.48 -14.88
N LYS A 126 22.90 -8.70 -13.66
CA LYS A 126 22.18 -9.37 -12.57
C LYS A 126 20.95 -8.59 -12.13
N PHE A 127 21.10 -7.28 -11.95
CA PHE A 127 20.01 -6.36 -11.64
C PHE A 127 18.90 -6.45 -12.69
N TRP A 128 19.25 -6.32 -13.98
CA TRP A 128 18.29 -6.38 -15.07
C TRP A 128 17.56 -7.73 -15.13
N MET A 129 18.29 -8.83 -14.94
CA MET A 129 17.69 -10.16 -14.87
C MET A 129 16.64 -10.25 -13.75
N GLY A 130 16.91 -9.64 -12.59
CA GLY A 130 15.97 -9.57 -11.48
C GLY A 130 14.65 -8.90 -11.85
N THR A 131 14.69 -7.84 -12.67
CA THR A 131 13.48 -7.12 -13.13
C THR A 131 12.55 -7.96 -14.00
N GLY A 132 13.02 -9.06 -14.59
CA GLY A 132 12.25 -9.87 -15.54
C GLY A 132 11.95 -9.17 -16.87
N LEU A 133 12.50 -7.99 -17.13
CA LEU A 133 12.36 -7.29 -18.41
C LEU A 133 13.07 -8.04 -19.55
N PRO A 134 12.56 -7.95 -20.79
CA PRO A 134 13.17 -8.63 -21.93
C PRO A 134 14.58 -8.10 -22.17
N PHE A 135 15.52 -9.01 -22.44
CA PHE A 135 16.85 -8.64 -22.89
C PHE A 135 16.84 -8.29 -24.39
N PRO A 136 17.65 -7.32 -24.84
CA PRO A 136 17.88 -7.11 -26.26
C PRO A 136 18.56 -8.33 -26.88
N ARG A 137 18.33 -8.54 -28.19
CA ARG A 137 19.02 -9.60 -28.97
C ARG A 137 20.54 -9.52 -28.84
N ARG A 138 21.10 -8.32 -28.67
CA ARG A 138 22.52 -8.07 -28.43
C ARG A 138 22.68 -7.20 -27.19
N LEU A 139 23.54 -7.60 -26.25
CA LEU A 139 23.80 -6.84 -25.02
C LEU A 139 24.39 -5.45 -25.26
N SER A 140 25.00 -5.19 -26.42
CA SER A 140 25.46 -3.85 -26.79
C SER A 140 24.33 -2.85 -27.05
N ALA A 141 23.10 -3.34 -27.29
CA ALA A 141 21.91 -2.54 -27.53
C ALA A 141 21.08 -2.33 -26.24
N MET A 142 21.70 -2.52 -25.07
CA MET A 142 21.01 -2.38 -23.78
C MET A 142 20.44 -0.98 -23.55
N HIS A 143 21.13 0.03 -24.06
CA HIS A 143 20.74 1.43 -23.95
C HIS A 143 19.35 1.71 -24.54
N ASP A 144 18.96 0.99 -25.61
CA ASP A 144 17.64 1.12 -26.24
C ASP A 144 16.50 0.63 -25.33
N TYR A 145 16.81 -0.24 -24.37
CA TYR A 145 15.83 -0.88 -23.50
C TYR A 145 15.64 -0.11 -22.18
N MET A 146 16.48 0.88 -21.88
CA MET A 146 16.46 1.64 -20.62
C MET A 146 15.11 2.29 -20.32
N GLY A 147 14.35 2.69 -21.33
CA GLY A 147 13.00 3.24 -21.16
C GLY A 147 12.03 2.26 -20.47
N LYS A 148 12.22 0.95 -20.61
CA LYS A 148 11.38 -0.08 -20.01
C LYS A 148 11.50 -0.14 -18.48
N LEU A 149 12.57 0.41 -17.91
CA LEU A 149 12.74 0.49 -16.45
C LEU A 149 11.71 1.41 -15.78
N ARG A 150 11.10 2.35 -16.50
CA ARG A 150 10.04 3.22 -15.95
C ARG A 150 8.82 2.44 -15.45
N CYS A 151 8.60 1.25 -15.99
CA CYS A 151 7.51 0.39 -15.59
C CYS A 151 7.79 -0.41 -14.30
N VAL A 152 9.01 -0.37 -13.77
CA VAL A 152 9.47 -1.22 -12.66
C VAL A 152 9.81 -0.36 -11.44
N MET A 153 9.19 -0.68 -10.31
CA MET A 153 9.52 -0.13 -9.00
C MET A 153 10.69 -0.90 -8.37
N LEU A 154 11.65 -0.16 -7.84
CA LEU A 154 12.89 -0.72 -7.29
C LEU A 154 13.03 -0.42 -5.80
N THR A 155 13.78 -1.24 -5.10
CA THR A 155 14.20 -1.02 -3.72
C THR A 155 15.70 -1.29 -3.62
N GLY A 156 16.34 -0.71 -2.60
CA GLY A 156 17.77 -0.87 -2.39
C GLY A 156 18.23 -0.19 -1.11
N LEU A 157 19.41 -0.62 -0.63
CA LEU A 157 20.05 -0.01 0.52
C LEU A 157 20.68 1.31 0.11
N LEU A 158 20.28 2.36 0.82
CA LEU A 158 20.76 3.70 0.61
C LEU A 158 22.00 3.97 1.47
N THR A 159 23.00 4.60 0.88
CA THR A 159 24.15 5.18 1.58
C THR A 159 24.20 6.64 1.15
N ASP A 160 23.74 7.53 2.02
CA ASP A 160 23.48 8.94 1.73
C ASP A 160 22.48 9.11 0.57
N ASP A 161 22.90 9.63 -0.59
CA ASP A 161 22.04 9.77 -1.79
C ASP A 161 22.26 8.64 -2.81
N ARG A 162 23.15 7.69 -2.49
CA ARG A 162 23.60 6.65 -3.41
C ARG A 162 23.05 5.30 -3.01
N ILE A 163 22.30 4.68 -3.91
CA ILE A 163 21.87 3.29 -3.76
C ILE A 163 23.06 2.37 -4.04
N ASN A 164 23.27 1.41 -3.16
CA ASN A 164 24.23 0.34 -3.41
C ASN A 164 23.75 -0.54 -4.57
N ALA A 165 24.49 -0.52 -5.68
CA ALA A 165 24.19 -1.22 -6.92
C ALA A 165 23.99 -2.74 -6.74
N GLY A 166 24.61 -3.36 -5.73
CA GLY A 166 24.44 -4.79 -5.43
C GLY A 166 23.13 -5.11 -4.71
N SER A 167 22.55 -4.13 -4.01
CA SER A 167 21.28 -4.26 -3.28
C SER A 167 20.06 -3.85 -4.10
N LEU A 168 20.27 -3.20 -5.24
CA LEU A 168 19.19 -2.73 -6.10
C LEU A 168 18.43 -3.93 -6.69
N ALA A 169 17.17 -4.07 -6.32
CA ALA A 169 16.30 -5.16 -6.74
C ALA A 169 14.87 -4.65 -6.96
N PRO A 170 14.08 -5.30 -7.82
CA PRO A 170 12.67 -4.98 -7.93
C PRO A 170 11.93 -5.35 -6.65
N ILE A 171 11.01 -4.48 -6.23
CA ILE A 171 10.15 -4.75 -5.09
C ILE A 171 9.18 -5.90 -5.41
N SER A 172 8.91 -6.77 -4.44
CA SER A 172 7.87 -7.79 -4.55
C SER A 172 7.03 -7.79 -3.27
N LEU A 173 5.72 -7.63 -3.43
CA LEU A 173 4.73 -7.65 -2.35
C LEU A 173 3.65 -8.67 -2.69
N THR A 174 3.40 -9.60 -1.79
CA THR A 174 2.31 -10.57 -1.96
C THR A 174 0.95 -9.90 -1.78
N ALA A 175 -0.10 -10.52 -2.32
CA ALA A 175 -1.45 -10.01 -2.17
C ALA A 175 -1.89 -9.88 -0.70
N GLU A 176 -1.43 -10.79 0.17
CA GLU A 176 -1.70 -10.71 1.61
C GLU A 176 -0.97 -9.56 2.29
N GLN A 177 0.30 -9.32 1.93
CA GLN A 177 1.06 -8.19 2.46
C GLN A 177 0.42 -6.86 2.04
N PHE A 178 0.03 -6.75 0.77
CA PHE A 178 -0.68 -5.59 0.24
C PHE A 178 -2.02 -5.39 0.96
N ARG A 179 -2.81 -6.46 1.12
CA ARG A 179 -4.08 -6.41 1.85
C ARG A 179 -3.88 -5.98 3.30
N LYS A 180 -2.91 -6.54 4.00
CA LYS A 180 -2.61 -6.18 5.40
C LYS A 180 -2.13 -4.74 5.55
N ALA A 181 -1.41 -4.21 4.56
CA ALA A 181 -0.97 -2.82 4.54
C ALA A 181 -2.16 -1.84 4.45
N ILE A 182 -3.16 -2.17 3.63
CA ILE A 182 -4.30 -1.27 3.35
C ILE A 182 -5.48 -1.51 4.31
N LEU A 183 -5.76 -2.77 4.62
CA LEU A 183 -6.77 -3.23 5.58
C LEU A 183 -6.06 -3.92 6.75
N PRO A 184 -5.43 -3.15 7.66
CA PRO A 184 -4.81 -3.73 8.84
C PRO A 184 -5.87 -4.47 9.64
N ASP A 185 -5.55 -5.71 10.00
CA ASP A 185 -6.49 -6.59 10.67
C ASP A 185 -6.91 -5.98 12.01
N LYS A 186 -8.21 -5.66 12.14
CA LYS A 186 -8.78 -5.05 13.36
C LYS A 186 -8.73 -5.98 14.58
N PHE A 187 -8.25 -7.23 14.45
CA PHE A 187 -8.25 -8.19 15.55
C PHE A 187 -7.44 -7.76 16.78
N ARG A 188 -6.52 -6.79 16.68
CA ARG A 188 -5.74 -6.32 17.84
C ARG A 188 -6.43 -5.27 18.72
N THR A 189 -7.54 -4.68 18.29
CA THR A 189 -8.30 -3.74 19.15
C THR A 189 -9.44 -4.42 19.93
N ILE A 190 -9.88 -5.61 19.51
CA ILE A 190 -10.99 -6.32 20.17
C ILE A 190 -10.50 -7.16 21.36
N SER A 191 -9.30 -7.75 21.29
CA SER A 191 -8.74 -8.54 22.40
C SER A 191 -8.27 -7.68 23.59
N GLY A 192 -7.98 -6.39 23.37
CA GLY A 192 -7.55 -5.46 24.42
C GLY A 192 -8.69 -4.77 25.19
N GLN A 193 -9.92 -4.77 24.66
CA GLN A 193 -11.09 -4.17 25.32
C GLN A 193 -11.98 -5.19 26.05
N LEU A 194 -11.65 -6.49 25.99
CA LEU A 194 -12.53 -7.55 26.48
C LEU A 194 -12.20 -8.14 27.87
N PRO A 195 -11.44 -7.45 28.75
CA PRO A 195 -11.74 -7.58 30.17
C PRO A 195 -11.69 -6.23 30.91
N ASP A 196 -12.47 -5.23 30.48
CA ASP A 196 -12.80 -4.09 31.36
C ASP A 196 -14.30 -3.80 31.48
N ASN A 197 -15.15 -4.70 30.98
CA ASN A 197 -16.61 -4.60 31.14
C ASN A 197 -17.18 -5.58 32.18
N PHE A 198 -16.34 -6.32 32.92
CA PHE A 198 -16.79 -7.22 33.98
C PHE A 198 -16.85 -6.57 35.38
N ARG A 199 -16.53 -5.27 35.54
CA ARG A 199 -16.46 -4.61 36.85
C ARG A 199 -17.54 -3.56 37.15
N THR A 200 -18.61 -3.48 36.37
CA THR A 200 -19.77 -2.62 36.67
C THR A 200 -21.04 -3.40 36.89
N ARG A 201 -20.97 -4.48 37.67
CA ARG A 201 -22.17 -5.14 38.21
C ARG A 201 -21.98 -5.66 39.63
N ALA A 202 -21.91 -4.73 40.59
CA ALA A 202 -22.51 -4.86 41.93
C ALA A 202 -22.22 -3.56 42.73
N PRO A 203 -23.22 -2.84 43.23
CA PRO A 203 -22.99 -1.90 44.32
C PRO A 203 -22.81 -2.72 45.60
N ASP A 204 -21.62 -2.67 46.21
CA ASP A 204 -21.40 -3.16 47.58
C ASP A 204 -22.26 -2.33 48.53
N LYS A 205 -23.38 -2.89 48.94
CA LYS A 205 -24.20 -2.39 50.03
C LYS A 205 -24.37 -3.47 51.08
N GLU A 206 -23.25 -3.88 51.67
CA GLU A 206 -23.24 -4.62 52.92
C GLU A 206 -23.07 -3.62 54.07
N ASN A 207 -24.17 -3.36 54.78
CA ASN A 207 -24.16 -2.59 56.00
C ASN A 207 -23.53 -3.45 57.12
N ALA A 208 -22.50 -2.94 57.78
CA ALA A 208 -22.00 -3.51 59.03
C ALA A 208 -23.05 -3.33 60.13
N THR A 209 -23.39 -4.43 60.81
CA THR A 209 -24.33 -4.40 61.94
C THR A 209 -23.57 -4.24 63.26
N ALA A 210 -24.21 -3.46 64.15
CA ALA A 210 -24.08 -3.37 65.60
C ALA A 210 -23.04 -2.38 66.15
N HIS A 211 -23.56 -1.31 66.76
CA HIS A 211 -23.32 -1.02 68.18
C HIS A 211 -24.63 -0.61 68.85
N ALA A 212 -24.94 -1.25 69.98
CA ALA A 212 -26.08 -0.94 70.81
C ALA A 212 -25.79 0.31 71.65
N VAL A 213 -26.71 1.28 71.64
CA VAL A 213 -26.80 2.29 72.70
C VAL A 213 -28.24 2.35 73.19
N ARG A 214 -28.34 2.24 74.52
CA ARG A 214 -29.53 2.23 75.36
C ARG A 214 -30.12 3.64 75.48
N GLY A 215 -31.45 3.73 75.44
CA GLY A 215 -32.25 4.71 76.19
C GLY A 215 -32.69 5.98 75.43
N LEU A 216 -33.96 6.07 75.05
CA LEU A 216 -35.04 6.77 75.75
C LEU A 216 -36.35 6.58 74.96
N GLN A 217 -37.45 6.50 75.68
CA GLN A 217 -38.79 6.14 75.18
C GLN A 217 -39.59 7.42 74.77
N PRO A 218 -40.88 7.30 74.42
CA PRO A 218 -41.47 7.37 73.08
C PRO A 218 -42.18 8.71 72.77
N ILE A 219 -42.51 8.98 71.49
CA ILE A 219 -43.74 9.73 71.16
C ILE A 219 -44.48 9.06 70.01
N SER A 220 -45.70 8.65 70.34
CA SER A 220 -46.76 8.16 69.45
C SER A 220 -47.40 9.32 68.71
N THR A 221 -47.52 9.23 67.38
CA THR A 221 -48.65 9.82 66.65
C THR A 221 -48.99 8.96 65.43
N THR A 222 -50.14 8.30 65.52
CA THR A 222 -51.10 7.94 64.46
C THR A 222 -51.03 8.92 63.27
N CYS A 223 -51.13 8.47 62.01
CA CYS A 223 -52.43 8.25 61.38
C CYS A 223 -52.33 7.35 60.14
N VAL A 224 -53.32 6.47 60.04
CA VAL A 224 -53.77 5.73 58.86
C VAL A 224 -54.74 6.63 58.07
N SER A 225 -54.54 6.78 56.76
CA SER A 225 -55.57 7.15 55.77
C SER A 225 -54.97 6.93 54.38
N ASN A 226 -55.36 5.91 53.62
CA ASN A 226 -56.56 5.77 52.78
C ASN A 226 -56.59 6.68 51.54
N HIS A 227 -57.18 6.16 50.46
CA HIS A 227 -57.49 6.69 49.10
C HIS A 227 -56.65 6.05 47.98
N GLU A 228 -57.08 4.92 47.40
CA GLU A 228 -58.13 4.70 46.37
C GLU A 228 -57.72 4.98 44.91
N ASN A 229 -57.66 3.88 44.17
CA ASN A 229 -58.20 3.61 42.81
C ASN A 229 -57.80 4.43 41.56
N LYS A 230 -57.10 3.69 40.68
CA LYS A 230 -57.49 3.29 39.31
C LYS A 230 -57.49 4.36 38.20
N LEU A 231 -56.67 4.13 37.17
CA LEU A 231 -57.12 4.05 35.77
C LEU A 231 -56.04 3.48 34.84
N ILE A 232 -56.44 2.43 34.12
CA ILE A 232 -55.73 1.76 33.03
C ILE A 232 -56.04 2.53 31.74
N ARG A 233 -55.02 2.77 30.89
CA ARG A 233 -55.21 2.95 29.45
C ARG A 233 -54.11 2.20 28.68
N LYS A 234 -54.55 1.25 27.84
CA LYS A 234 -53.81 0.68 26.71
C LYS A 234 -53.88 1.64 25.52
N ASP A 235 -52.87 1.58 24.64
CA ASP A 235 -52.94 1.62 23.16
C ASP A 235 -51.47 1.60 22.67
N GLU A 236 -50.92 0.52 22.12
CA GLU A 236 -51.07 -0.05 20.77
C GLU A 236 -50.45 0.77 19.60
N TYR A 237 -49.36 0.19 19.05
CA TYR A 237 -48.74 0.28 17.71
C TYR A 237 -48.32 1.63 17.09
N LYS A 238 -47.01 1.74 16.79
CA LYS A 238 -46.51 2.09 15.44
C LYS A 238 -45.01 1.81 15.27
N THR A 239 -44.73 0.81 14.43
CA THR A 239 -43.44 0.47 13.82
C THR A 239 -43.01 1.60 12.87
N ALA A 240 -41.77 2.08 12.98
CA ALA A 240 -41.20 3.06 12.05
C ALA A 240 -40.48 2.34 10.90
N SER A 241 -40.88 2.64 9.67
CA SER A 241 -40.32 2.11 8.42
C SER A 241 -38.91 2.66 8.13
N ILE A 242 -38.00 1.75 7.80
CA ILE A 242 -36.65 2.01 7.34
C ILE A 242 -36.72 2.56 5.90
N THR A 243 -36.00 3.65 5.67
CA THR A 243 -35.86 4.31 4.37
C THR A 243 -35.02 3.44 3.43
N ASP A 244 -35.51 3.20 2.22
CA ASP A 244 -34.84 2.42 1.17
C ASP A 244 -33.51 3.08 0.76
N LEU A 245 -32.40 2.41 1.06
CA LEU A 245 -31.11 2.66 0.41
C LEU A 245 -31.07 1.79 -0.87
N PRO A 246 -30.62 2.33 -2.01
CA PRO A 246 -30.56 1.56 -3.25
C PRO A 246 -29.59 0.37 -3.08
N ILE A 247 -30.13 -0.83 -3.23
CA ILE A 247 -29.37 -2.08 -3.24
C ILE A 247 -28.46 -2.05 -4.50
N PRO A 248 -27.14 -2.19 -4.35
CA PRO A 248 -26.25 -2.30 -5.51
C PRO A 248 -26.63 -3.53 -6.34
N LYS A 249 -26.91 -3.33 -7.63
CA LYS A 249 -27.20 -4.42 -8.56
C LYS A 249 -26.02 -5.41 -8.60
N PRO A 250 -26.29 -6.72 -8.77
CA PRO A 250 -25.23 -7.71 -8.93
C PRO A 250 -24.33 -7.36 -10.14
N PRO A 251 -23.00 -7.59 -10.06
CA PRO A 251 -22.05 -7.16 -11.10
C PRO A 251 -22.28 -7.74 -12.50
N GLN A 252 -23.11 -8.78 -12.60
CA GLN A 252 -23.48 -9.45 -13.84
C GLN A 252 -24.45 -8.61 -14.69
N GLU A 253 -25.12 -7.62 -14.10
CA GLU A 253 -26.18 -6.83 -14.71
C GLU A 253 -25.80 -5.34 -14.91
N GLN A 254 -24.53 -4.98 -14.66
CA GLN A 254 -24.06 -3.59 -14.74
C GLN A 254 -23.54 -3.24 -16.14
N SER A 255 -23.93 -2.06 -16.63
CA SER A 255 -23.52 -1.54 -17.95
C SER A 255 -22.15 -0.84 -17.90
N VAL A 256 -21.49 -0.69 -19.06
CA VAL A 256 -20.18 -0.01 -19.19
C VAL A 256 -20.25 1.48 -18.78
N ASP A 257 -21.40 2.13 -18.95
CA ASP A 257 -21.59 3.52 -18.55
C ASP A 257 -21.77 3.66 -17.03
N GLU A 258 -22.48 2.71 -16.38
CA GLU A 258 -22.55 2.62 -14.90
C GLU A 258 -21.15 2.35 -14.31
N TRP A 259 -20.28 1.64 -15.03
CA TRP A 259 -18.87 1.44 -14.65
C TRP A 259 -18.08 2.75 -14.61
N LEU A 260 -18.31 3.67 -15.55
CA LEU A 260 -17.54 4.92 -15.66
C LEU A 260 -18.01 5.97 -14.65
N GLU A 261 -19.30 6.00 -14.33
CA GLU A 261 -19.89 6.97 -13.39
C GLU A 261 -19.40 6.76 -11.94
N ALA A 262 -19.04 5.53 -11.58
CA ALA A 262 -18.45 5.20 -10.29
C ALA A 262 -17.00 5.72 -10.10
N TYR A 263 -16.32 6.11 -11.18
CA TYR A 263 -14.97 6.69 -11.13
C TYR A 263 -14.96 8.23 -11.21
N SER A 264 -16.05 8.87 -11.64
CA SER A 264 -16.14 10.34 -11.83
C SER A 264 -16.66 11.09 -10.59
N SER A 265 -17.22 10.39 -9.62
CA SER A 265 -17.72 11.00 -8.38
C SER A 265 -16.57 11.24 -7.40
N THR A 266 -16.28 12.53 -7.17
CA THR A 266 -15.20 13.07 -6.33
C THR A 266 -15.55 13.08 -4.86
#